data_AF-X1H900-F1
#
_entry.id   AF-X1H900-F1
#
_cell.length_a   1.000
_cell.length_b   1.000
_cell.length_c   1.000
_cell.angle_alpha   90.00
_cell.angle_beta   90.00
_cell.angle_gamma   90.00
#
_symmetry.space_group_name_H-M   'P 1'
#
loop_
_entity.id
_entity.type
_entity.pdbx_description
1 polymer ?
#
loop_
_entity_poly.entity_id
_entity_poly.type
_entity_poly.pdbx_seq_one_letter_code
_entity_poly.pdbx_strand_id
1 'polypeptide(L)' 'LSQSLGFPGEYNNPIVKNIIKKAIKKIVNSGKSAGVVASSPDLIKYWIELGVKFITCHQTLILTEALGNFVNSFNKVVHD' A
#
# COMPACT_ATOMS: atom_id res chain seq x y z
N LEU A 1 -8.03 0.89 10.26
CA LEU A 1 -9.08 -0.07 9.83
C LEU A 1 -8.86 -1.46 10.42
N SER A 2 -7.71 -2.12 10.21
CA SER A 2 -7.49 -3.49 10.67
C SER A 2 -7.69 -3.65 12.20
N GLN A 3 -7.18 -2.70 13.00
CA GLN A 3 -7.42 -2.65 14.45
C GLN A 3 -8.92 -2.62 14.80
N SER A 4 -9.71 -1.77 14.12
CA SER A 4 -11.17 -1.67 14.34
C SER A 4 -11.92 -2.95 13.96
N LEU A 5 -11.31 -3.81 13.15
CA LEU A 5 -11.87 -5.10 12.73
C LEU A 5 -11.39 -6.27 13.61
N GLY A 6 -10.59 -6.00 14.66
CA GLY A 6 -10.01 -7.03 15.53
C GLY A 6 -8.70 -7.64 15.03
N PHE A 7 -8.08 -7.05 14.01
CA PHE A 7 -6.84 -7.54 13.37
C PHE A 7 -5.72 -6.48 13.46
N PRO A 8 -5.18 -6.18 14.66
CA PRO A 8 -4.18 -5.13 14.83
C PRO A 8 -2.91 -5.42 14.02
N GLY A 9 -2.49 -4.48 13.18
CA GLY A 9 -1.31 -4.62 12.32
C GLY A 9 -1.49 -5.51 11.07
N GLU A 10 -2.51 -6.37 11.03
CA GLU A 10 -2.72 -7.29 9.91
C GLU A 10 -3.51 -6.64 8.74
N TYR A 11 -2.93 -5.65 8.07
CA TYR A 11 -3.56 -5.03 6.89
C TYR A 11 -3.72 -6.01 5.71
N ASN A 12 -2.92 -7.08 5.69
CA ASN A 12 -2.99 -8.12 4.66
C ASN A 12 -4.07 -9.19 4.92
N ASN A 13 -4.73 -9.15 6.07
CA ASN A 13 -5.79 -10.10 6.43
C ASN A 13 -6.91 -10.10 5.36
N PRO A 14 -7.37 -11.27 4.86
CA PRO A 14 -8.39 -11.35 3.82
C PRO A 14 -9.69 -10.60 4.15
N ILE A 15 -10.11 -10.60 5.42
CA ILE A 15 -11.31 -9.91 5.88
C ILE A 15 -11.12 -8.39 5.74
N VAL A 16 -9.98 -7.87 6.19
CA VAL A 16 -9.61 -6.45 6.07
C VAL A 16 -9.57 -6.03 4.59
N LYS A 17 -8.88 -6.80 3.74
CA LYS A 17 -8.81 -6.52 2.28
C LYS A 17 -10.19 -6.51 1.62
N ASN A 18 -11.06 -7.45 1.96
CA ASN A 18 -12.40 -7.53 1.40
C ASN A 18 -13.27 -6.33 1.81
N ILE A 19 -13.16 -5.88 3.06
CA ILE A 19 -13.87 -4.70 3.54
C ILE A 19 -13.37 -3.43 2.83
N ILE A 20 -12.05 -3.26 2.66
CA ILE A 20 -11.47 -2.16 1.88
C ILE A 20 -12.02 -2.19 0.44
N LYS A 21 -12.00 -3.35 -0.22
CA LYS A 21 -12.51 -3.51 -1.59
C LYS A 21 -13.99 -3.13 -1.70
N LYS A 22 -14.84 -3.56 -0.75
CA LYS A 22 -16.26 -3.21 -0.71
C LYS A 22 -16.46 -1.70 -0.51
N ALA A 23 -15.68 -1.08 0.38
CA ALA A 23 -15.76 0.36 0.63
C ALA A 23 -15.36 1.16 -0.62
N ILE A 24 -14.24 0.82 -1.27
CA ILE A 24 -13.79 1.45 -2.52
C ILE A 24 -14.88 1.35 -3.59
N LYS A 25 -15.41 0.15 -3.83
CA LYS A 25 -16.49 -0.05 -4.82
C LYS A 25 -17.71 0.82 -4.52
N LYS A 26 -18.12 0.91 -3.25
CA LYS A 26 -19.26 1.75 -2.85
C LYS A 26 -19.00 3.24 -3.14
N ILE A 27 -17.80 3.73 -2.82
CA ILE A 27 -17.39 5.12 -3.08
C ILE A 27 -17.37 5.40 -4.59
N VAL A 28 -16.70 4.55 -5.37
CA VAL A 28 -16.57 4.69 -6.82
C VAL A 28 -17.94 4.63 -7.51
N ASN A 29 -18.80 3.68 -7.12
CA ASN A 29 -20.16 3.55 -7.68
C ASN A 29 -21.05 4.76 -7.36
N SER A 30 -20.74 5.53 -6.31
CA SER A 30 -21.44 6.79 -6.01
C SER A 30 -20.92 7.99 -6.82
N GLY A 31 -20.00 7.78 -7.76
CA GLY A 31 -19.37 8.84 -8.55
C GLY A 31 -18.33 9.65 -7.79
N LYS A 32 -17.89 9.18 -6.61
CA LYS A 32 -16.88 9.86 -5.78
C LYS A 32 -15.50 9.21 -5.93
N SER A 33 -14.45 10.00 -5.71
CA SER A 33 -13.08 9.52 -5.76
C SER A 33 -12.71 8.79 -4.47
N ALA A 34 -12.34 7.51 -4.57
CA ALA A 34 -11.73 6.77 -3.48
C ALA A 34 -10.23 7.10 -3.37
N GLY A 35 -9.71 7.05 -2.14
CA GLY A 35 -8.29 7.17 -1.85
C GLY A 35 -7.78 6.08 -0.91
N VAL A 36 -6.49 5.76 -1.02
CA VAL A 36 -5.81 4.77 -0.18
C VAL A 36 -4.39 5.21 0.16
N VAL A 37 -3.83 4.63 1.21
CA VAL A 37 -2.39 4.70 1.52
C VAL A 37 -1.74 3.44 0.97
N ALA A 38 -0.80 3.59 0.03
CA ALA A 38 -0.04 2.46 -0.49
C ALA A 38 1.10 2.11 0.46
N SER A 39 1.17 0.84 0.86
CA SER A 39 2.25 0.29 1.69
C SER A 39 3.43 -0.23 0.87
N SER A 40 3.22 -0.49 -0.43
CA SER A 40 4.26 -0.89 -1.38
C SER A 40 3.86 -0.53 -2.81
N PRO A 41 4.83 -0.44 -3.75
CA PRO A 41 4.56 -0.24 -5.16
C PRO A 41 3.66 -1.32 -5.79
N ASP A 42 3.83 -2.59 -5.37
CA ASP A 42 3.12 -3.73 -5.96
C ASP A 42 1.59 -3.64 -5.84
N LEU A 43 1.11 -2.98 -4.79
CA LEU A 43 -0.32 -2.83 -4.54
C LEU A 43 -0.94 -1.67 -5.32
N ILE A 44 -0.14 -0.75 -5.87
CA ILE A 44 -0.63 0.44 -6.58
C ILE A 44 -1.49 0.03 -7.78
N LYS A 45 -1.01 -0.92 -8.60
CA LYS A 45 -1.75 -1.40 -9.77
C LYS A 45 -3.12 -1.95 -9.38
N TYR A 46 -3.17 -2.77 -8.32
CA TYR A 46 -4.41 -3.31 -7.77
C TYR A 46 -5.39 -2.21 -7.33
N TRP A 47 -4.91 -1.13 -6.70
CA TRP A 47 -5.76 -0.02 -6.29
C TRP A 47 -6.31 0.79 -7.47
N ILE A 48 -5.48 1.04 -8.49
CA ILE A 48 -5.89 1.72 -9.73
C ILE A 48 -6.98 0.90 -10.44
N GLU A 49 -6.80 -0.40 -10.56
CA GLU A 49 -7.79 -1.31 -11.18
C GLU A 49 -9.13 -1.34 -10.44
N LEU A 50 -9.15 -1.04 -9.13
CA LEU A 50 -10.37 -0.87 -8.35
C LEU A 50 -11.03 0.52 -8.49
N GLY A 51 -10.45 1.43 -9.27
CA GLY A 51 -10.96 2.78 -9.53
C GLY A 51 -10.53 3.82 -8.50
N VAL A 52 -9.51 3.53 -7.68
CA VAL A 52 -8.91 4.52 -6.77
C VAL A 52 -8.18 5.61 -7.58
N LYS A 53 -8.38 6.87 -7.21
CA LYS A 53 -7.79 8.03 -7.91
C LYS A 53 -6.79 8.82 -7.07
N PHE A 54 -6.79 8.63 -5.75
CA PHE A 54 -5.88 9.32 -4.83
C PHE A 54 -5.06 8.30 -4.04
N ILE A 55 -3.76 8.24 -4.28
CA ILE A 55 -2.88 7.26 -3.64
C ILE A 55 -1.78 8.02 -2.89
N THR A 56 -1.75 7.83 -1.57
CA THR A 56 -0.68 8.39 -0.72
C THR A 56 0.47 7.41 -0.63
N CYS A 57 1.68 7.87 -0.97
CA CYS A 57 2.93 7.16 -0.74
C CYS A 57 3.70 7.85 0.39
N HIS A 58 4.21 7.08 1.36
CA HIS A 58 4.95 7.66 2.48
C HIS A 58 6.41 7.92 2.12
N GLN A 59 6.86 9.17 2.25
CA GLN A 59 8.26 9.57 2.02
C GLN A 59 9.27 8.72 2.80
N THR A 60 8.94 8.35 4.05
CA THR A 60 9.83 7.55 4.90
C THR A 60 10.01 6.13 4.37
N LEU A 61 8.98 5.54 3.76
CA LEU A 61 9.09 4.23 3.12
C LEU A 61 10.00 4.32 1.90
N ILE A 62 9.80 5.35 1.06
CA ILE A 62 10.62 5.59 -0.13
C ILE A 62 12.09 5.78 0.25
N LEU A 63 12.37 6.62 1.25
CA LEU A 63 13.75 6.87 1.71
C LEU A 63 14.40 5.62 2.29
N THR A 64 13.66 4.85 3.09
CA THR A 64 14.17 3.60 3.68
C THR A 64 14.52 2.58 2.60
N GLU A 65 13.65 2.41 1.60
CA GLU A 65 13.86 1.47 0.50
C GLU A 65 15.04 1.91 -0.38
N ALA A 66 15.10 3.18 -0.77
CA ALA A 66 16.20 3.73 -1.57
C ALA A 66 17.55 3.58 -0.86
N LEU A 67 17.61 3.89 0.44
CA LEU A 67 18.84 3.75 1.23
C LEU A 67 19.25 2.28 1.36
N GLY A 68 18.29 1.39 1.64
CA GLY A 68 18.55 -0.05 1.70
C GLY A 68 19.11 -0.60 0.39
N ASN A 69 18.57 -0.18 -0.75
CA ASN A 69 19.06 -0.57 -2.07
C ASN A 69 20.50 -0.09 -2.33
N PHE A 70 20.84 1.13 -1.92
CA PHE A 70 22.19 1.65 -2.03
C PHE A 70 23.18 0.86 -1.16
N VAL A 71 22.86 0.64 0.12
CA VAL A 71 23.70 -0.14 1.04
C VAL A 71 23.92 -1.56 0.53
N ASN A 72 22.85 -2.21 0.04
CA ASN A 72 22.95 -3.55 -0.54
C ASN A 72 23.87 -3.59 -1.76
N SER A 73 23.83 -2.55 -2.60
CA SER A 73 24.69 -2.45 -3.79
C SER A 73 26.15 -2.20 -3.40
N PHE A 74 26.39 -1.34 -2.41
CA PHE A 74 27.73 -1.07 -1.88
C PHE A 74 28.36 -2.32 -1.26
N ASN A 75 27.62 -3.05 -0.43
CA ASN A 75 28.13 -4.25 0.23
C ASN A 75 28.51 -5.37 -0.75
N LYS A 76 27.81 -5.50 -1.89
CA LYS A 76 28.21 -6.44 -2.95
C LYS A 76 29.60 -6.12 -3.48
N VAL A 77 29.88 -4.84 -3.77
CA VAL A 77 31.19 -4.41 -4.26
C VAL A 77 32.31 -4.62 -3.24
N VAL A 78 32.01 -4.50 -1.94
CA VAL A 78 33.02 -4.63 -0.86
C VAL A 78 33.27 -6.08 -0.46
N HIS A 79 32.31 -6.98 -0.68
CA HIS A 79 32.38 -8.39 -0.29
C HIS A 79 32.58 -9.37 -1.45
N ASP A 80 32.58 -8.90 -2.70
CA ASP A 80 33.08 -9.60 -3.88
C ASP A 80 34.60 -9.44 -4.03
#